data_AF-A0A6V8NVU3-F1
#
_entry.id   AF-A0A6V8NVU3-F1
#
_cell.length_a   1.000
_cell.length_b   1.000
_cell.length_c   1.000
_cell.angle_alpha   90.00
_cell.angle_beta   90.00
_cell.angle_gamma   90.00
#
_symmetry.space_group_name_H-M   'P 1'
#
loop_
_entity.id
_entity.type
_entity.pdbx_description
1 polymer ?
#
loop_
_entity_poly.entity_id
_entity_poly.type
_entity_poly.pdbx_seq_one_letter_code
_entity_poly.pdbx_strand_id
1 'polypeptide(L)'
;MTPLAEKEFMSFVSRFLTSRWGPIFTGLVVGILAPVLVKLGNPSNMGVCVVCFSRDIAGALGLHHAGVVQYIRPEIIGFVLGSLVAALIFREFKPRTGSAPLVLFLLGMFAVFGALVFLGCPWRAYLRRAGGDWNAVFGILGLIAGIGIGIVFLRTGFSLGRNHPAPKALGWVMPAIM
;
A
#
# COMPACT_ATOMS: atom_id res chain seq x y z
N MET A 1 13.14 -19.58 -26.95
CA MET A 1 12.98 -18.12 -27.17
C MET A 1 14.35 -17.48 -27.09
N THR A 2 14.72 -16.65 -28.08
CA THR A 2 16.04 -16.01 -28.13
C THR A 2 16.14 -14.89 -27.09
N PRO A 3 17.32 -14.66 -26.48
CA PRO A 3 17.53 -13.62 -25.46
C PRO A 3 17.29 -12.19 -25.97
N LEU A 4 17.21 -12.00 -27.30
CA LEU A 4 16.83 -10.72 -27.93
C LEU A 4 15.31 -10.49 -27.90
N ALA A 5 14.50 -11.51 -28.20
CA ALA A 5 13.05 -11.41 -28.15
C ALA A 5 12.54 -11.18 -26.71
N GLU A 6 13.19 -11.78 -25.72
CA GLU A 6 12.87 -11.55 -24.30
C GLU A 6 13.16 -10.09 -23.87
N LYS A 7 14.29 -9.53 -24.30
CA LYS A 7 14.64 -8.13 -24.01
C LYS A 7 13.68 -7.14 -24.68
N GLU A 8 13.30 -7.40 -25.93
CA GLU A 8 12.33 -6.55 -26.64
C GLU A 8 10.95 -6.59 -25.97
N PHE A 9 10.47 -7.78 -25.61
CA PHE A 9 9.22 -7.94 -24.88
C PHE A 9 9.23 -7.21 -23.53
N MET A 10 10.29 -7.38 -22.73
CA MET A 10 10.43 -6.71 -21.44
C MET A 10 10.52 -5.18 -21.57
N SER A 11 11.19 -4.69 -22.62
CA SER A 11 11.25 -3.25 -22.91
C SER A 11 9.90 -2.68 -23.30
N PHE A 12 9.13 -3.40 -24.13
CA PHE A 12 7.78 -3.02 -24.50
C PHE A 12 6.85 -2.96 -23.29
N VAL A 13 6.85 -4.00 -22.44
CA VAL A 13 6.03 -4.05 -21.22
C VAL A 13 6.38 -2.91 -20.27
N SER A 14 7.66 -2.64 -20.04
CA SER A 14 8.10 -1.52 -19.20
C SER A 14 7.60 -0.18 -19.74
N ARG A 15 7.75 0.08 -21.05
CA ARG A 15 7.25 1.31 -21.69
C ARG A 15 5.74 1.47 -21.57
N PHE A 16 4.99 0.37 -21.69
CA PHE A 16 3.53 0.38 -21.52
C PHE A 16 3.12 0.68 -20.07
N LEU A 17 3.80 0.11 -19.09
CA LEU A 17 3.52 0.35 -17.66
C LEU A 17 3.95 1.75 -17.19
N THR A 18 5.01 2.33 -17.75
CA THR A 18 5.43 3.72 -17.45
C THR A 18 4.54 4.77 -18.13
N SER A 19 3.84 4.39 -19.20
CA SER A 19 2.90 5.25 -19.92
C SER A 19 1.64 5.56 -19.08
N ARG A 20 0.82 6.51 -19.54
CA ARG A 20 -0.50 6.85 -18.98
C ARG A 20 -1.44 5.63 -18.83
N TRP A 21 -1.20 4.59 -19.61
CA TRP A 21 -1.96 3.35 -19.58
C TRP A 21 -1.66 2.47 -18.35
N GLY A 22 -0.46 2.56 -17.77
CA GLY A 22 -0.08 1.76 -16.60
C GLY A 22 -0.98 2.02 -15.38
N PRO A 23 -1.13 3.28 -14.91
CA PRO A 23 -2.03 3.60 -13.80
C PRO A 23 -3.49 3.24 -14.09
N ILE A 24 -3.97 3.45 -15.32
CA ILE A 24 -5.35 3.13 -15.72
C ILE A 24 -5.58 1.62 -15.64
N PHE A 25 -4.70 0.83 -16.23
CA PHE A 25 -4.80 -0.64 -16.23
C PHE A 25 -4.70 -1.19 -14.81
N THR A 26 -3.75 -0.69 -14.02
CA THR A 26 -3.59 -1.09 -12.61
C THR A 26 -4.83 -0.75 -11.80
N GLY A 27 -5.40 0.45 -11.99
CA GLY A 27 -6.63 0.88 -11.34
C GLY A 27 -7.82 0.00 -11.69
N LEU A 28 -7.96 -0.39 -12.97
CA LEU A 28 -9.00 -1.31 -13.42
C LEU A 28 -8.85 -2.69 -12.78
N VAL A 29 -7.64 -3.25 -12.80
CA VAL A 29 -7.34 -4.57 -12.22
C VAL A 29 -7.63 -4.59 -10.72
N VAL A 30 -7.15 -3.60 -9.97
CA VAL A 30 -7.40 -3.51 -8.52
C VAL A 30 -8.87 -3.21 -8.22
N GLY A 31 -9.52 -2.39 -9.05
CA GLY A 31 -10.96 -2.10 -9.02
C GLY A 31 -11.85 -3.32 -9.16
N ILE A 32 -11.45 -4.29 -9.98
CA ILE A 32 -12.15 -5.57 -10.14
C ILE A 32 -11.74 -6.55 -9.03
N LEU A 33 -10.45 -6.63 -8.69
CA LEU A 33 -9.97 -7.59 -7.70
C LEU A 33 -10.56 -7.37 -6.32
N ALA A 34 -10.76 -6.12 -5.89
CA ALA A 34 -11.25 -5.92 -4.54
C ALA A 34 -12.68 -6.36 -4.24
N PRO A 35 -13.70 -6.10 -5.08
CA PRO A 35 -15.02 -6.68 -4.86
C PRO A 35 -15.00 -8.21 -5.04
N VAL A 36 -14.10 -8.76 -5.87
CA VAL A 36 -13.90 -10.21 -5.97
C VAL A 36 -13.34 -10.77 -4.66
N LEU A 37 -12.36 -10.11 -4.06
CA LEU A 37 -11.77 -10.51 -2.78
C LEU A 37 -12.79 -10.49 -1.63
N VAL A 38 -13.77 -9.57 -1.66
CA VAL A 38 -14.92 -9.62 -0.74
C VAL A 38 -15.70 -10.94 -0.90
N LYS A 39 -15.97 -11.38 -2.13
CA LYS A 39 -16.66 -12.66 -2.38
C LYS A 39 -15.82 -13.87 -1.95
N LEU A 40 -14.50 -13.75 -2.01
CA LEU A 40 -13.55 -14.80 -1.62
C LEU A 40 -13.28 -14.87 -0.10
N GLY A 41 -13.98 -14.07 0.71
CA GLY A 41 -13.94 -14.18 2.18
C GLY A 41 -13.42 -12.95 2.91
N ASN A 42 -13.00 -11.89 2.21
CA ASN A 42 -12.70 -10.63 2.89
C ASN A 42 -13.98 -9.93 3.40
N PRO A 43 -13.91 -9.21 4.53
CA PRO A 43 -15.07 -8.52 5.07
C PRO A 43 -15.72 -7.62 4.03
N SER A 44 -17.05 -7.57 4.01
CA SER A 44 -17.84 -6.80 3.03
C SER A 44 -17.49 -5.32 2.97
N ASN A 45 -16.95 -4.79 4.07
CA ASN A 45 -16.49 -3.41 4.20
C ASN A 45 -14.96 -3.25 4.06
N MET A 46 -14.21 -4.30 3.69
CA MET A 46 -12.75 -4.34 3.63
C MET A 46 -12.26 -5.25 2.48
N GLY A 47 -12.63 -4.97 1.22
CA GLY A 47 -12.18 -5.79 0.08
C GLY A 47 -10.64 -5.85 -0.05
N VAL A 48 -9.97 -4.69 -0.04
CA VAL A 48 -8.50 -4.56 0.08
C VAL A 48 -8.20 -3.37 1.00
N CYS A 49 -7.78 -3.57 2.25
CA CYS A 49 -7.38 -2.42 3.07
C CYS A 49 -6.15 -2.74 3.89
N VAL A 50 -5.01 -2.19 3.45
CA VAL A 50 -3.70 -2.42 4.08
C VAL A 50 -3.73 -2.05 5.55
N VAL A 51 -4.36 -0.92 5.92
CA VAL A 51 -4.45 -0.47 7.32
C VAL A 51 -5.21 -1.47 8.20
N CYS A 52 -6.36 -1.95 7.73
CA CYS A 52 -7.15 -2.92 8.50
C CYS A 52 -6.46 -4.27 8.58
N PHE A 53 -5.77 -4.67 7.51
CA PHE A 53 -5.05 -5.93 7.48
C PHE A 53 -3.83 -5.89 8.41
N SER A 54 -3.10 -4.76 8.47
CA SER A 54 -2.02 -4.56 9.46
C SER A 54 -2.53 -4.64 10.89
N ARG A 55 -3.72 -4.10 11.18
CA ARG A 55 -4.37 -4.28 12.49
C ARG A 55 -4.70 -5.75 12.73
N ASP A 56 -5.31 -6.43 11.76
CA ASP A 56 -5.71 -7.83 11.93
C ASP A 56 -4.50 -8.76 12.18
N ILE A 57 -3.38 -8.48 11.50
CA ILE A 57 -2.09 -9.15 11.72
C ILE A 57 -1.54 -8.85 13.12
N ALA A 58 -1.58 -7.58 13.56
CA ALA A 58 -1.18 -7.21 14.93
C ALA A 58 -2.01 -7.95 15.98
N GLY A 59 -3.31 -8.12 15.74
CA GLY A 59 -4.20 -8.91 16.58
C GLY A 59 -3.81 -10.39 16.62
N ALA A 60 -3.48 -10.98 15.47
CA ALA A 60 -3.04 -12.37 15.38
C ALA A 60 -1.68 -12.63 16.05
N LEU A 61 -0.79 -11.64 16.04
CA LEU A 61 0.48 -11.66 16.76
C LEU A 61 0.33 -11.40 18.28
N GLY A 62 -0.90 -11.18 18.77
CA GLY A 62 -1.17 -10.95 20.19
C GLY A 62 -0.85 -9.54 20.68
N LEU A 63 -0.63 -8.57 19.78
CA LEU A 63 -0.36 -7.18 20.15
C LEU A 63 -1.62 -6.42 20.63
N HIS A 64 -2.81 -6.99 20.38
CA HIS A 64 -4.07 -6.57 21.02
C HIS A 64 -5.06 -7.74 21.10
N HIS A 65 -6.00 -7.68 22.05
CA HIS A 65 -6.89 -8.79 22.41
C HIS A 65 -8.32 -8.70 21.84
N ALA A 66 -8.48 -8.04 20.69
CA ALA A 66 -9.80 -7.93 20.06
C ALA A 66 -10.07 -9.18 19.22
N GLY A 67 -10.77 -10.17 19.79
CA GLY A 67 -10.93 -11.52 19.20
C GLY A 67 -11.53 -11.55 17.79
N VAL A 68 -12.30 -10.54 17.39
CA VAL A 68 -12.92 -10.46 16.05
C VAL A 68 -11.91 -10.15 14.93
N VAL A 69 -10.72 -9.68 15.27
CA VAL A 69 -9.72 -9.13 14.34
C VAL A 69 -8.33 -9.72 14.61
N GLN A 70 -8.26 -11.01 14.94
CA GLN A 70 -7.00 -11.76 15.10
C GLN A 70 -6.82 -12.74 13.93
N TYR A 71 -6.53 -12.21 12.74
CA TYR A 71 -6.40 -13.01 11.54
C TYR A 71 -5.24 -12.50 10.67
N ILE A 72 -4.28 -13.39 10.37
CA ILE A 72 -3.19 -13.08 9.44
C ILE A 72 -3.77 -13.15 8.03
N ARG A 73 -3.90 -11.98 7.40
CA ARG A 73 -4.40 -11.82 6.04
C ARG A 73 -3.27 -12.01 5.02
N PRO A 74 -3.28 -13.08 4.21
CA PRO A 74 -2.20 -13.39 3.28
C PRO A 74 -2.05 -12.32 2.17
N GLU A 75 -3.02 -11.44 1.98
CA GLU A 75 -2.98 -10.36 1.00
C GLU A 75 -1.81 -9.41 1.20
N ILE A 76 -1.47 -9.08 2.46
CA ILE A 76 -0.31 -8.21 2.75
C ILE A 76 0.99 -8.90 2.35
N ILE A 77 1.14 -10.17 2.72
CA ILE A 77 2.29 -10.99 2.37
C ILE A 77 2.39 -11.11 0.85
N GLY A 78 1.27 -11.35 0.17
CA GLY A 78 1.15 -11.38 -1.28
C GLY A 78 1.55 -10.06 -1.96
N PHE A 79 1.15 -8.91 -1.42
CA PHE A 79 1.58 -7.61 -1.95
C PHE A 79 3.08 -7.37 -1.79
N VAL A 80 3.64 -7.71 -0.62
CA VAL A 80 5.07 -7.53 -0.36
C VAL A 80 5.91 -8.47 -1.24
N LEU A 81 5.61 -9.77 -1.25
CA LEU A 81 6.33 -10.75 -2.07
C LEU A 81 6.10 -10.53 -3.56
N GLY A 82 4.88 -10.20 -3.99
CA GLY A 82 4.56 -9.90 -5.38
C GLY A 82 5.31 -8.66 -5.89
N SER A 83 5.36 -7.59 -5.10
CA SER A 83 6.14 -6.39 -5.45
C SER A 83 7.64 -6.65 -5.48
N LEU A 84 8.16 -7.51 -4.60
CA LEU A 84 9.55 -7.97 -4.63
C LEU A 84 9.86 -8.74 -5.92
N VAL A 85 9.04 -9.74 -6.27
CA VAL A 85 9.23 -10.53 -7.49
C VAL A 85 9.19 -9.63 -8.72
N ALA A 86 8.24 -8.69 -8.79
CA ALA A 86 8.19 -7.71 -9.87
C ALA A 86 9.48 -6.86 -9.92
N ALA A 87 9.94 -6.33 -8.79
CA ALA A 87 11.16 -5.52 -8.73
C ALA A 87 12.42 -6.30 -9.15
N LEU A 88 12.48 -7.61 -8.91
CA LEU A 88 13.57 -8.48 -9.34
C LEU A 88 13.50 -8.77 -10.85
N ILE A 89 12.32 -9.07 -11.39
CA ILE A 89 12.09 -9.32 -12.82
C ILE A 89 12.47 -8.08 -13.65
N PHE A 90 12.02 -6.89 -13.23
CA PHE A 90 12.35 -5.63 -13.91
C PHE A 90 13.73 -5.07 -13.55
N ARG A 91 14.48 -5.74 -12.65
CA ARG A 91 15.80 -5.31 -12.16
C ARG A 91 15.80 -3.90 -11.55
N GLU A 92 14.69 -3.52 -10.94
CA GLU A 92 14.48 -2.22 -10.27
C GLU A 92 14.68 -2.28 -8.75
N PHE A 93 15.06 -3.45 -8.21
CA PHE A 93 15.33 -3.61 -6.79
C PHE A 93 16.52 -2.76 -6.32
N LYS A 94 16.21 -1.60 -5.73
CA LYS A 94 17.18 -0.62 -5.22
C LYS A 94 16.84 -0.27 -3.76
N PRO A 95 17.43 -0.97 -2.77
CA PRO A 95 17.16 -0.70 -1.36
C PRO A 95 17.69 0.68 -0.96
N ARG A 96 16.85 1.44 -0.27
CA ARG A 96 17.14 2.80 0.20
C ARG A 96 16.72 2.93 1.65
N THR A 97 17.44 3.76 2.40
CA THR A 97 17.09 4.12 3.76
C THR A 97 16.90 5.63 3.89
N GLY A 98 15.96 6.03 4.74
CA GLY A 98 15.69 7.44 5.04
C GLY A 98 16.65 7.99 6.09
N SER A 99 16.83 9.32 6.08
CA SER A 99 17.69 10.05 7.02
C SER A 99 17.00 10.43 8.34
N ALA A 100 15.66 10.42 8.38
CA ALA A 100 14.87 10.85 9.55
C ALA A 100 13.95 9.73 10.08
N PRO A 101 14.50 8.64 10.64
CA PRO A 101 13.73 7.44 11.01
C PRO A 101 12.66 7.72 12.07
N LEU A 102 12.94 8.54 13.08
CA LEU A 102 11.99 8.88 14.13
C LEU A 102 10.77 9.65 13.57
N VAL A 103 11.02 10.64 12.71
CA VAL A 103 9.95 11.45 12.10
C VAL A 103 9.07 10.58 11.20
N LEU A 104 9.68 9.73 10.37
CA LEU A 104 8.96 8.77 9.51
C LEU A 104 8.12 7.80 10.33
N PHE A 105 8.65 7.31 11.45
CA PHE A 105 7.92 6.43 12.37
C PHE A 105 6.71 7.13 12.97
N LEU A 106 6.88 8.35 13.50
CA LEU A 106 5.79 9.14 14.07
C LEU A 106 4.72 9.47 13.02
N LEU A 107 5.13 9.90 11.81
CA LEU A 107 4.21 10.15 10.69
C LEU A 107 3.41 8.91 10.31
N GLY A 108 4.07 7.74 10.25
CA GLY A 108 3.41 6.45 10.00
C GLY A 108 2.41 6.10 11.09
N MET A 109 2.78 6.28 12.37
CA MET A 109 1.90 6.03 13.52
C MET A 109 0.66 6.93 13.48
N PHE A 110 0.82 8.23 13.27
CA PHE A 110 -0.32 9.15 13.14
C PHE A 110 -1.19 8.83 11.93
N ALA A 111 -0.59 8.41 10.81
CA ALA A 111 -1.33 7.98 9.63
C ALA A 111 -2.19 6.73 9.91
N VAL A 112 -1.66 5.74 10.62
CA VAL A 112 -2.41 4.53 11.01
C VAL A 112 -3.52 4.87 11.99
N PHE A 113 -3.26 5.70 13.02
CA PHE A 113 -4.30 6.13 13.96
C PHE A 113 -5.43 6.88 13.25
N GLY A 114 -5.10 7.86 12.40
CA GLY A 114 -6.11 8.58 11.61
C GLY A 114 -6.90 7.64 10.69
N ALA A 115 -6.22 6.73 9.99
CA ALA A 115 -6.87 5.79 9.09
C ALA A 115 -7.77 4.77 9.81
N LEU A 116 -7.44 4.35 11.03
CA LEU A 116 -8.26 3.46 11.85
C LEU A 116 -9.46 4.18 12.48
N VAL A 117 -9.27 5.39 13.01
CA VAL A 117 -10.34 6.17 13.66
C VAL A 117 -11.39 6.62 12.65
N PHE A 118 -10.97 7.16 11.51
CA PHE A 118 -11.88 7.66 10.49
C PHE A 118 -12.24 6.61 9.43
N LEU A 119 -11.70 5.39 9.54
CA LEU A 119 -11.83 4.31 8.55
C LEU A 119 -11.44 4.79 7.13
N GLY A 120 -10.48 5.70 7.05
CA GLY A 120 -10.18 6.53 5.88
C GLY A 120 -9.18 5.94 4.89
N CYS A 121 -8.86 4.65 4.94
CA CYS A 121 -8.01 4.07 3.88
C CYS A 121 -8.75 4.24 2.55
N PRO A 122 -8.11 4.79 1.49
CA PRO A 122 -8.82 5.26 0.30
C PRO A 122 -9.70 4.16 -0.29
N TRP A 123 -9.17 2.94 -0.29
CA TRP A 123 -9.88 1.77 -0.78
C TRP A 123 -11.14 1.41 0.02
N ARG A 124 -11.03 1.33 1.36
CA ARG A 124 -12.18 1.07 2.23
C ARG A 124 -13.22 2.16 2.12
N ALA A 125 -12.79 3.41 2.01
CA ALA A 125 -13.69 4.54 1.85
C ALA A 125 -14.50 4.42 0.53
N TYR A 126 -13.84 4.09 -0.59
CA TYR A 126 -14.52 3.87 -1.87
C TYR A 126 -15.44 2.64 -1.87
N LEU A 127 -15.00 1.51 -1.30
CA LEU A 127 -15.83 0.32 -1.21
C LEU A 127 -17.06 0.52 -0.31
N ARG A 128 -16.91 1.21 0.82
CA ARG A 128 -18.03 1.58 1.69
C ARG A 128 -19.01 2.50 0.97
N ARG A 129 -18.49 3.48 0.23
CA ARG A 129 -19.29 4.37 -0.61
C ARG A 129 -20.08 3.60 -1.67
N ALA A 130 -19.44 2.64 -2.33
CA ALA A 130 -20.08 1.75 -3.30
C ALA A 130 -21.13 0.82 -2.67
N GLY A 131 -20.92 0.42 -1.40
CA GLY A 131 -21.88 -0.35 -0.59
C GLY A 131 -23.04 0.46 0.00
N GLY A 132 -23.18 1.74 -0.35
CA GLY A 132 -24.29 2.60 0.09
C GLY A 132 -24.05 3.41 1.37
N ASP A 133 -22.86 3.31 1.98
CA ASP A 133 -22.53 4.07 3.19
C ASP A 133 -22.14 5.52 2.85
N TRP A 134 -23.02 6.47 3.16
CA TRP A 134 -22.78 7.90 2.96
C TRP A 134 -21.80 8.51 3.98
N ASN A 135 -21.59 7.87 5.14
CA ASN A 135 -20.61 8.36 6.12
C ASN A 135 -19.17 8.23 5.59
N ALA A 136 -18.95 7.37 4.59
CA ALA A 136 -17.66 7.28 3.89
C ALA A 136 -17.24 8.62 3.24
N VAL A 137 -18.19 9.50 2.89
CA VAL A 137 -17.90 10.81 2.31
C VAL A 137 -17.07 11.68 3.26
N PHE A 138 -17.41 11.71 4.55
CA PHE A 138 -16.64 12.48 5.53
C PHE A 138 -15.22 11.94 5.70
N GLY A 139 -15.03 10.62 5.63
CA GLY A 139 -13.70 10.01 5.63
C GLY A 139 -12.87 10.42 4.40
N ILE A 140 -13.49 10.48 3.21
CA ILE A 140 -12.83 10.94 1.97
C ILE A 140 -12.48 12.43 2.07
N LEU A 141 -13.41 13.27 2.52
CA LEU A 141 -13.17 14.71 2.68
C LEU A 141 -12.04 14.97 3.69
N GLY A 142 -12.02 14.25 4.80
CA GLY A 142 -10.94 14.31 5.79
C GLY A 142 -9.60 13.91 5.19
N LEU A 143 -9.55 12.84 4.38
CA LEU A 143 -8.34 12.42 3.68
C LEU A 143 -7.86 13.50 2.68
N ILE A 144 -8.76 14.08 1.90
CA ILE A 144 -8.45 15.15 0.94
C ILE A 144 -7.90 16.37 1.67
N ALA A 145 -8.56 16.80 2.75
CA ALA A 145 -8.13 17.94 3.56
C ALA A 145 -6.75 17.69 4.19
N GLY A 146 -6.53 16.50 4.76
CA GLY A 146 -5.25 16.10 5.34
C GLY A 146 -4.11 16.07 4.32
N ILE A 147 -4.36 15.54 3.12
CA ILE A 147 -3.40 15.60 2.00
C ILE A 147 -3.12 17.05 1.61
N GLY A 148 -4.16 17.90 1.53
CA GLY A 148 -4.02 19.33 1.22
C GLY A 148 -3.12 20.05 2.22
N ILE A 149 -3.35 19.84 3.52
CA ILE A 149 -2.49 20.39 4.59
C ILE A 149 -1.06 19.85 4.44
N GLY A 150 -0.88 18.54 4.23
CA GLY A 150 0.44 17.95 4.00
C GLY A 150 1.18 18.57 2.82
N ILE A 151 0.49 18.87 1.71
CA ILE A 151 1.08 19.55 0.55
C ILE A 151 1.54 20.97 0.93
N VAL A 152 0.79 21.71 1.75
CA VAL A 152 1.22 23.04 2.23
C VAL A 152 2.51 22.92 3.04
N PHE A 153 2.60 21.98 3.98
CA PHE A 153 3.81 21.76 4.77
C PHE A 153 5.03 21.40 3.91
N LEU A 154 4.83 20.56 2.89
CA LEU A 154 5.88 20.23 1.92
C LEU A 154 6.33 21.45 1.12
N ARG A 155 5.41 22.36 0.77
CA ARG A 155 5.72 23.62 0.07
C ARG A 155 6.41 24.65 0.95
N THR A 156 6.18 24.64 2.27
CA THR A 156 6.82 25.56 3.23
C THR A 156 8.22 25.14 3.66
N GLY A 157 8.82 24.12 3.04
CA GLY A 157 10.20 23.71 3.28
C GLY A 157 10.39 22.49 4.19
N PHE A 158 9.31 21.76 4.54
CA PHE A 158 9.45 20.49 5.25
C PHE A 158 10.18 19.45 4.37
N SER A 159 11.29 18.92 4.87
CA SER A 159 12.08 17.88 4.18
C SER A 159 12.44 16.77 5.16
N LEU A 160 12.28 15.52 4.70
CA LEU A 160 12.62 14.31 5.47
C LEU A 160 14.11 13.94 5.37
N GLY A 161 14.91 14.84 4.79
CA GLY A 161 16.34 14.68 4.50
C GLY A 161 16.60 13.77 3.29
N ARG A 162 17.89 13.46 3.06
CA ARG A 162 18.34 12.75 1.85
C ARG A 162 18.28 11.24 2.04
N ASN A 163 17.71 10.53 1.06
CA ASN A 163 17.75 9.07 1.04
C ASN A 163 19.15 8.56 0.68
N HIS A 164 19.63 7.58 1.44
CA HIS A 164 20.93 6.94 1.22
C HIS A 164 20.76 5.53 0.65
N PRO A 165 21.67 5.07 -0.23
CA PRO A 165 21.68 3.69 -0.69
C PRO A 165 21.92 2.77 0.51
N ALA A 166 21.05 1.78 0.69
CA ALA A 166 21.16 0.81 1.77
C ALA A 166 21.85 -0.48 1.29
N PRO A 167 22.54 -1.23 2.18
CA PRO A 167 23.05 -2.55 1.86
C PRO A 167 21.94 -3.47 1.33
N LYS A 168 22.25 -4.33 0.37
CA LYS A 168 21.27 -5.27 -0.22
C LYS A 168 20.58 -6.12 0.86
N ALA A 169 21.32 -6.54 1.89
CA ALA A 169 20.79 -7.30 3.02
C ALA A 169 19.61 -6.59 3.71
N LEU A 170 19.67 -5.27 3.87
CA LEU A 170 18.59 -4.51 4.51
C LEU A 170 17.29 -4.54 3.69
N GLY A 171 17.40 -4.58 2.35
CA GLY A 171 16.25 -4.70 1.46
C GLY A 171 15.51 -6.04 1.57
N TRP A 172 16.17 -7.09 2.04
CA TRP A 172 15.59 -8.43 2.22
C TRP A 172 14.89 -8.61 3.57
N VAL A 173 15.12 -7.70 4.53
CA VAL A 173 14.56 -7.82 5.88
C VAL A 173 13.04 -7.84 5.84
N MET A 174 12.41 -6.88 5.16
CA MET A 174 10.95 -6.76 5.12
C MET A 174 10.29 -8.01 4.50
N PRO A 175 10.70 -8.50 3.31
CA PRO A 175 10.16 -9.75 2.78
C PRO A 175 10.38 -10.99 3.65
N ALA A 176 11.47 -11.05 4.43
CA ALA A 176 11.80 -12.21 5.24
C ALA A 176 10.99 -12.32 6.54
N ILE A 177 10.42 -11.20 7.02
CA ILE A 177 9.66 -11.13 8.28
C ILE A 177 8.14 -11.04 8.10
N MET A 178 7.66 -11.01 6.84
CA MET A 178 6.23 -11.04 6.49
C MET A 178 5.72 -12.47 6.46
#